data_AF-A0A366MAJ7-F1
#
_entry.id   AF-A0A366MAJ7-F1
#
_cell.length_a   1.000
_cell.length_b   1.000
_cell.length_c   1.000
_cell.angle_alpha   90.00
_cell.angle_beta   90.00
_cell.angle_gamma   90.00
#
_symmetry.space_group_name_H-M   'P 1'
#
loop_
_entity.id
_entity.type
_entity.pdbx_description
1 polymer ?
#
loop_
_entity_poly.entity_id
_entity_poly.type
_entity_poly.pdbx_seq_one_letter_code
_entity_poly.pdbx_strand_id
1 'polypeptide(L)'
;MVKNITISGIALDESGNPIGIVNIQIIIENNDENIWVYNIATNSDGKWSLTFTPNIDGSFYVTVFWNDNLTHLDFTNTTLFNVAKASTNSTIIFSNGQLGQQNNINGIVLDSNGDPIANTPITVNVNGISYIVSTDGLGLWVLTYIPINEGLYNIAVIWGGNSIHNGFTNSSVFSVSKIPANTTVNAQDTNATQSVNINGVITDNNGDPLANAEITITINGEKFTTLTDSDGFWSLKYTSI
;
A
#
# COMPACT_ATOMS: atom_id res chain seq x y z
N MET A 1 -2.66 8.50 -15.28
CA MET A 1 -2.56 9.37 -16.48
C MET A 1 -3.89 10.09 -16.54
N VAL A 2 -3.88 11.42 -16.48
CA VAL A 2 -5.16 12.13 -16.46
C VAL A 2 -5.86 11.96 -17.81
N LYS A 3 -7.13 11.58 -17.78
CA LYS A 3 -7.88 11.18 -18.97
C LYS A 3 -8.23 12.41 -19.81
N ASN A 4 -7.90 12.38 -21.09
CA ASN A 4 -8.30 13.40 -22.05
C ASN A 4 -9.82 13.40 -22.23
N ILE A 5 -10.39 14.59 -22.33
CA ILE A 5 -11.80 14.83 -22.62
C ILE A 5 -11.89 15.51 -23.99
N THR A 6 -12.80 15.01 -24.83
CA THR A 6 -13.12 15.66 -26.10
C THR A 6 -14.37 16.50 -25.92
N ILE A 7 -14.24 17.80 -26.16
CA ILE A 7 -15.33 18.77 -26.18
C ILE A 7 -15.56 19.12 -27.64
N SER A 8 -16.76 18.89 -28.17
CA SER A 8 -17.05 19.06 -29.59
C SER A 8 -18.47 19.54 -29.83
N GLY A 9 -18.69 20.18 -30.97
CA GLY A 9 -20.02 20.63 -31.37
C GLY A 9 -20.08 21.02 -32.84
N ILE A 10 -21.21 21.61 -33.21
CA ILE A 10 -21.47 22.15 -34.54
C ILE A 10 -22.00 23.57 -34.35
N ALA A 11 -21.38 24.55 -35.00
CA ALA A 11 -21.90 25.92 -35.07
C ALA A 11 -23.00 25.96 -36.14
N LEU A 12 -24.19 26.41 -35.76
CA LEU A 12 -25.37 26.46 -36.61
C LEU A 12 -25.98 27.87 -36.59
N ASP A 13 -26.58 28.28 -37.70
CA ASP A 13 -27.41 29.49 -37.78
C ASP A 13 -28.82 29.27 -37.18
N GLU A 14 -29.65 30.31 -37.16
CA GLU A 14 -31.03 30.23 -36.66
C GLU A 14 -31.94 29.27 -37.44
N SER A 15 -31.56 28.89 -38.65
CA SER A 15 -32.25 27.92 -39.51
C SER A 15 -31.69 26.49 -39.37
N GLY A 16 -30.65 26.30 -38.56
CA GLY A 16 -29.96 25.03 -38.37
C GLY A 16 -28.93 24.69 -39.47
N ASN A 17 -28.52 25.65 -40.30
CA ASN A 17 -27.46 25.44 -41.29
C ASN A 17 -26.08 25.63 -40.65
N PRO A 18 -25.05 24.86 -41.09
CA PRO A 18 -23.72 25.00 -40.52
C PRO A 18 -23.02 26.33 -40.81
N ILE A 19 -22.40 26.91 -39.78
CA ILE A 19 -21.52 28.08 -39.88
C ILE A 19 -20.07 27.61 -39.98
N GLY A 20 -19.59 27.45 -41.21
CA GLY A 20 -18.25 26.95 -41.48
C GLY A 20 -17.16 28.03 -41.55
N ILE A 21 -15.92 27.64 -41.27
CA ILE A 21 -14.71 28.47 -41.44
C ILE A 21 -14.78 29.77 -40.61
N VAL A 22 -15.29 29.65 -39.37
CA VAL A 22 -15.31 30.76 -38.41
C VAL A 22 -14.49 30.43 -37.17
N ASN A 23 -13.90 31.45 -36.55
CA ASN A 23 -13.14 31.30 -35.30
C ASN A 23 -14.08 31.45 -34.10
N ILE A 24 -14.36 30.35 -33.42
CA ILE A 24 -15.08 30.33 -32.15
C ILE A 24 -14.09 30.48 -30.99
N GLN A 25 -14.53 31.08 -29.89
CA GLN A 25 -13.80 31.07 -28.63
C GLN A 25 -14.45 30.10 -27.66
N ILE A 26 -13.63 29.27 -27.02
CA ILE A 26 -14.03 28.32 -25.99
C ILE A 26 -13.34 28.73 -24.69
N ILE A 27 -14.13 29.03 -23.68
CA ILE A 27 -13.68 29.30 -22.32
C ILE A 27 -14.08 28.09 -21.47
N ILE A 28 -13.10 27.50 -20.79
CA ILE A 28 -13.32 26.48 -19.77
C ILE A 28 -12.98 27.12 -18.42
N GLU A 29 -13.88 27.03 -17.46
CA GLU A 29 -13.69 27.56 -16.11
C GLU A 29 -14.03 26.48 -15.08
N ASN A 30 -13.27 26.38 -13.99
CA ASN A 30 -13.60 25.50 -12.87
C ASN A 30 -14.06 26.29 -11.64
N ASN A 31 -14.56 25.57 -10.62
CA ASN A 31 -15.04 26.18 -9.36
C ASN A 31 -13.97 26.95 -8.57
N ASP A 32 -12.68 26.75 -8.87
CA ASP A 32 -11.56 27.47 -8.25
C ASP A 32 -11.10 28.67 -9.09
N GLU A 33 -11.95 29.14 -10.02
CA GLU A 33 -11.69 30.28 -10.92
C GLU A 33 -10.48 30.08 -11.85
N ASN A 34 -10.04 28.83 -12.10
CA ASN A 34 -9.07 28.56 -13.15
C ASN A 34 -9.75 28.67 -14.52
N ILE A 35 -9.18 29.50 -15.40
CA ILE A 35 -9.74 29.79 -16.72
C ILE A 35 -8.76 29.33 -17.80
N TRP A 36 -9.27 28.57 -18.77
CA TRP A 36 -8.58 28.21 -20.01
C TRP A 36 -9.34 28.75 -21.21
N VAL A 37 -8.64 29.48 -22.08
CA VAL A 37 -9.24 30.09 -23.29
C VAL A 37 -8.60 29.51 -24.53
N TYR A 38 -9.43 29.07 -25.47
CA TYR A 38 -9.03 28.49 -26.75
C TYR A 38 -9.75 29.22 -27.88
N ASN A 39 -9.05 29.42 -29.00
CA ASN A 39 -9.66 29.89 -30.24
C ASN A 39 -9.54 28.77 -31.28
N ILE A 40 -10.66 28.32 -31.82
CA ILE A 40 -10.73 27.16 -32.73
C ILE A 40 -11.52 27.55 -33.97
N ALA A 41 -11.02 27.16 -35.14
CA ALA A 41 -11.78 27.32 -36.38
C ALA A 41 -12.77 26.15 -36.57
N THR A 42 -14.01 26.46 -36.94
CA THR A 42 -14.94 25.45 -37.44
C THR A 42 -14.49 24.97 -38.82
N ASN A 43 -14.76 23.70 -39.14
CA ASN A 43 -14.56 23.20 -40.51
C ASN A 43 -15.67 23.71 -41.46
N SER A 44 -15.66 23.30 -42.74
CA SER A 44 -16.68 23.71 -43.72
C SER A 44 -18.11 23.28 -43.34
N ASP A 45 -18.25 22.26 -42.49
CA ASP A 45 -19.53 21.73 -42.00
C ASP A 45 -19.89 22.30 -40.61
N GLY A 46 -19.25 23.39 -40.19
CA GLY A 46 -19.48 24.03 -38.88
C GLY A 46 -18.99 23.22 -37.67
N LYS A 47 -18.37 22.05 -37.87
CA LYS A 47 -17.93 21.17 -36.78
C LYS A 47 -16.63 21.69 -36.17
N TRP A 48 -16.52 21.49 -34.85
CA TRP A 48 -15.33 21.83 -34.08
C TRP A 48 -15.08 20.79 -32.99
N SER A 49 -13.83 20.67 -32.54
CA SER A 49 -13.41 19.76 -31.49
C SER A 49 -12.20 20.30 -30.75
N LEU A 50 -12.19 20.16 -29.42
CA LEU A 50 -11.12 20.51 -28.51
C LEU A 50 -10.81 19.28 -27.64
N THR A 51 -9.53 18.91 -27.56
CA THR A 51 -9.04 17.97 -26.55
C THR A 51 -8.58 18.76 -25.33
N PHE A 52 -9.20 18.51 -24.19
CA PHE A 52 -8.88 19.12 -22.91
C PHE A 52 -8.42 18.06 -21.91
N THR A 53 -7.33 18.32 -21.20
CA THR A 53 -6.80 17.44 -20.16
C THR A 53 -6.90 18.18 -18.82
N PRO A 54 -7.92 17.91 -18.00
CA PRO A 54 -8.01 18.50 -16.66
C PRO A 54 -6.82 18.04 -15.83
N ASN A 55 -6.32 18.87 -14.92
CA ASN A 55 -5.27 18.50 -13.95
C ASN A 55 -5.77 18.56 -12.50
N ILE A 56 -7.06 18.81 -12.31
CA ILE A 56 -7.76 18.90 -11.03
C ILE A 56 -9.15 18.28 -11.17
N ASP A 57 -9.70 17.77 -10.07
CA ASP A 57 -11.09 17.34 -10.00
C ASP A 57 -12.03 18.54 -9.83
N GLY A 58 -13.33 18.30 -10.00
CA GLY A 58 -14.37 19.31 -9.84
C GLY A 58 -15.25 19.47 -11.08
N SER A 59 -16.13 20.47 -11.01
CA SER A 59 -17.00 20.85 -12.12
C SER A 59 -16.29 21.87 -13.02
N PHE A 60 -16.38 21.64 -14.32
CA PHE A 60 -15.85 22.51 -15.36
C PHE A 60 -17.01 23.02 -16.22
N TYR A 61 -17.16 24.34 -16.27
CA TYR A 61 -18.08 25.03 -17.14
C TYR A 61 -17.39 25.34 -18.45
N VAL A 62 -18.03 24.99 -19.55
CA VAL A 62 -17.55 25.27 -20.90
C VAL A 62 -18.49 26.27 -21.53
N THR A 63 -17.97 27.43 -21.89
CA THR A 63 -18.67 28.46 -22.66
C THR A 63 -18.07 28.52 -24.04
N VAL A 64 -18.88 28.29 -25.07
CA VAL A 64 -18.50 28.49 -26.46
C VAL A 64 -19.22 29.73 -26.94
N PHE A 65 -18.46 30.71 -27.44
CA PHE A 65 -19.05 31.90 -28.02
C PHE A 65 -18.42 32.25 -29.35
N TRP A 66 -19.22 32.91 -30.17
CA TRP A 66 -18.81 33.47 -31.44
C TRP A 66 -19.50 34.82 -31.62
N ASN A 67 -18.74 35.84 -32.01
CA ASN A 67 -19.30 37.15 -32.34
C ASN A 67 -20.00 37.10 -33.69
N ASP A 68 -20.97 38.00 -33.90
CA ASP A 68 -21.69 38.14 -35.16
C ASP A 68 -20.77 38.52 -36.33
N ASN A 69 -21.29 38.34 -37.54
CA ASN A 69 -20.65 38.82 -38.75
C ASN A 69 -21.68 39.42 -39.73
N LEU A 70 -21.25 39.76 -40.95
CA LEU A 70 -22.12 40.37 -41.96
C LEU A 70 -23.33 39.51 -42.38
N THR A 71 -23.33 38.23 -42.05
CA THR A 71 -24.26 37.22 -42.59
C THR A 71 -24.98 36.40 -41.52
N HIS A 72 -24.46 36.33 -40.29
CA HIS A 72 -24.98 35.51 -39.21
C HIS A 72 -24.87 36.27 -37.87
N LEU A 73 -25.83 36.04 -36.97
CA LEU A 73 -25.83 36.57 -35.61
C LEU A 73 -24.83 35.84 -34.70
N ASP A 74 -24.54 36.43 -33.55
CA ASP A 74 -23.68 35.85 -32.51
C ASP A 74 -24.37 34.67 -31.80
N PHE A 75 -23.58 33.85 -31.12
CA PHE A 75 -24.10 32.84 -30.21
C PHE A 75 -23.22 32.68 -28.98
N THR A 76 -23.85 32.21 -27.90
CA THR A 76 -23.17 31.76 -26.68
C THR A 76 -23.88 30.52 -26.16
N ASN A 77 -23.13 29.42 -25.98
CA ASN A 77 -23.65 28.17 -25.45
C ASN A 77 -22.79 27.70 -24.29
N THR A 78 -23.43 27.20 -23.25
CA THR A 78 -22.76 26.68 -22.06
C THR A 78 -23.09 25.22 -21.83
N THR A 79 -22.10 24.46 -21.38
CA THR A 79 -22.30 23.12 -20.82
C THR A 79 -21.39 22.93 -19.61
N LEU A 80 -21.53 21.82 -18.91
CA LEU A 80 -20.64 21.46 -17.82
C LEU A 80 -20.27 19.98 -17.88
N PHE A 81 -19.09 19.66 -17.38
CA PHE A 81 -18.69 18.29 -17.11
C PHE A 81 -18.00 18.20 -15.74
N ASN A 82 -18.00 17.00 -15.15
CA ASN A 82 -17.36 16.76 -13.87
C ASN A 82 -16.15 15.86 -14.04
N VAL A 83 -15.07 16.19 -13.34
CA VAL A 83 -13.86 15.38 -13.20
C VAL A 83 -13.82 14.89 -11.76
N ALA A 84 -13.70 13.58 -11.56
CA ALA A 84 -13.54 13.00 -10.24
C ALA A 84 -12.06 12.72 -9.95
N LYS A 85 -11.68 12.72 -8.67
CA LYS A 85 -10.38 12.21 -8.25
C LYS A 85 -10.20 10.76 -8.66
N ALA A 86 -8.96 10.40 -9.01
CA ALA A 86 -8.62 9.01 -9.29
C ALA A 86 -8.67 8.20 -7.98
N SER A 87 -9.35 7.05 -8.01
CA SER A 87 -9.31 6.11 -6.89
C SER A 87 -7.92 5.50 -6.77
N THR A 88 -7.49 5.17 -5.56
CA THR A 88 -6.20 4.52 -5.31
C THR A 88 -6.37 3.30 -4.42
N ASN A 89 -5.37 2.41 -4.44
CA ASN A 89 -5.39 1.19 -3.67
C ASN A 89 -3.96 0.72 -3.37
N SER A 90 -3.77 -0.08 -2.32
CA SER A 90 -2.50 -0.71 -2.02
C SER A 90 -2.62 -2.22 -1.94
N THR A 91 -1.60 -2.93 -2.42
CA THR A 91 -1.38 -4.32 -1.98
C THR A 91 -0.79 -4.35 -0.57
N ILE A 92 -0.91 -5.49 0.10
CA ILE A 92 -0.23 -5.78 1.37
C ILE A 92 0.32 -7.20 1.27
N ILE A 93 1.64 -7.31 1.26
CA ILE A 93 2.39 -8.54 1.01
C ILE A 93 3.34 -8.77 2.19
N PHE A 94 3.30 -9.97 2.73
CA PHE A 94 4.14 -10.40 3.84
C PHE A 94 4.26 -11.93 3.84
N SER A 95 5.25 -12.43 4.59
CA SER A 95 5.28 -13.81 5.07
C SER A 95 4.79 -13.89 6.51
N ASN A 96 4.40 -15.09 6.94
CA ASN A 96 4.20 -15.36 8.36
C ASN A 96 5.48 -15.05 9.15
N GLY A 97 5.33 -14.46 10.33
CA GLY A 97 6.46 -14.03 11.16
C GLY A 97 6.88 -15.10 12.16
N GLN A 98 8.12 -14.99 12.64
CA GLN A 98 8.60 -15.70 13.82
C GLN A 98 8.92 -14.70 14.92
N LEU A 99 8.65 -15.08 16.16
CA LEU A 99 8.88 -14.27 17.34
C LEU A 99 10.35 -13.80 17.39
N GLY A 100 10.57 -12.49 17.55
CA GLY A 100 11.92 -11.92 17.64
C GLY A 100 12.69 -11.86 16.32
N GLN A 101 12.17 -12.42 15.22
CA GLN A 101 12.80 -12.33 13.91
C GLN A 101 12.21 -11.19 13.09
N GLN A 102 13.08 -10.55 12.31
CA GLN A 102 12.70 -9.50 11.40
C GLN A 102 11.76 -10.02 10.30
N ASN A 103 10.61 -9.36 10.15
CA ASN A 103 9.67 -9.58 9.05
C ASN A 103 9.52 -8.30 8.22
N ASN A 104 9.39 -8.45 6.90
CA ASN A 104 9.14 -7.33 6.01
C ASN A 104 7.70 -7.38 5.54
N ILE A 105 6.95 -6.32 5.82
CA ILE A 105 5.61 -6.08 5.29
C ILE A 105 5.77 -5.01 4.21
N ASN A 106 5.30 -5.29 3.01
CA ASN A 106 5.46 -4.38 1.87
C ASN A 106 4.21 -4.35 0.99
N GLY A 107 4.18 -3.46 0.02
CA GLY A 107 3.08 -3.35 -0.93
C GLY A 107 3.35 -2.27 -1.95
N ILE A 108 2.47 -2.17 -2.94
CA ILE A 108 2.54 -1.16 -3.99
C ILE A 108 1.24 -0.37 -3.97
N VAL A 109 1.36 0.96 -3.97
CA VAL A 109 0.22 1.89 -4.11
C VAL A 109 0.08 2.34 -5.56
N LEU A 110 -1.08 2.08 -6.15
CA LEU A 110 -1.41 2.47 -7.52
C LEU A 110 -2.72 3.28 -7.58
N ASP A 111 -2.85 4.13 -8.59
CA ASP A 111 -4.12 4.74 -8.99
C ASP A 111 -4.99 3.77 -9.82
N SER A 112 -6.21 4.20 -10.14
CA SER A 112 -7.16 3.43 -10.95
C SER A 112 -6.73 3.20 -12.40
N ASN A 113 -5.69 3.90 -12.86
CA ASN A 113 -5.08 3.72 -14.19
C ASN A 113 -3.86 2.78 -14.14
N GLY A 114 -3.45 2.34 -12.94
CA GLY A 114 -2.26 1.52 -12.73
C GLY A 114 -0.97 2.33 -12.57
N ASP A 115 -1.06 3.65 -12.44
CA ASP A 115 0.11 4.50 -12.22
C ASP A 115 0.53 4.51 -10.75
N PRO A 116 1.84 4.48 -10.45
CA PRO A 116 2.33 4.44 -9.08
C PRO A 116 2.13 5.77 -8.35
N ILE A 117 1.67 5.68 -7.10
CA ILE A 117 1.65 6.83 -6.19
C ILE A 117 3.01 6.95 -5.52
N ALA A 118 3.89 7.72 -6.12
CA ALA A 118 5.30 7.82 -5.71
C ALA A 118 5.56 8.84 -4.59
N ASN A 119 6.65 8.63 -3.85
CA ASN A 119 7.20 9.57 -2.85
C ASN A 119 6.17 10.09 -1.83
N THR A 120 5.21 9.23 -1.48
CA THR A 120 4.04 9.62 -0.71
C THR A 120 4.09 8.97 0.67
N PRO A 121 3.99 9.74 1.76
CA PRO A 121 3.90 9.17 3.10
C PRO A 121 2.54 8.48 3.27
N ILE A 122 2.59 7.24 3.76
CA ILE A 122 1.42 6.43 4.11
C ILE A 122 1.57 5.90 5.53
N THR A 123 0.45 5.60 6.17
CA THR A 123 0.42 5.03 7.52
C THR A 123 0.20 3.53 7.44
N VAL A 124 1.11 2.75 8.03
CA VAL A 124 0.96 1.32 8.26
C VAL A 124 0.69 1.10 9.74
N ASN A 125 -0.50 0.64 10.09
CA ASN A 125 -0.86 0.24 11.43
C ASN A 125 -0.61 -1.27 11.60
N VAL A 126 0.12 -1.66 12.65
CA VAL A 126 0.35 -3.05 13.03
C VAL A 126 -0.12 -3.23 14.47
N ASN A 127 -1.21 -3.98 14.67
CA ASN A 127 -1.86 -4.23 15.97
C ASN A 127 -2.11 -2.95 16.80
N GLY A 128 -2.60 -1.90 16.15
CA GLY A 128 -2.93 -0.62 16.80
C GLY A 128 -1.77 0.38 16.86
N ILE A 129 -0.53 -0.04 16.59
CA ILE A 129 0.63 0.85 16.56
C ILE A 129 0.84 1.35 15.13
N SER A 130 0.95 2.67 14.95
CA SER A 130 1.08 3.30 13.63
C SER A 130 2.54 3.62 13.29
N TYR A 131 2.93 3.30 12.06
CA TYR A 131 4.22 3.57 11.46
C TYR A 131 4.02 4.39 10.19
N ILE A 132 4.87 5.39 9.95
CA ILE A 132 4.84 6.15 8.70
C ILE A 132 5.98 5.62 7.82
N VAL A 133 5.63 5.21 6.61
CA VAL A 133 6.58 4.82 5.55
C VAL A 133 6.27 5.65 4.32
N SER A 134 7.25 5.79 3.41
CA SER A 134 7.03 6.47 2.14
C SER A 134 7.09 5.47 0.99
N THR A 135 6.24 5.68 -0.01
CA THR A 135 6.36 4.97 -1.29
C THR A 135 7.56 5.47 -2.07
N ASP A 136 8.20 4.60 -2.85
CA ASP A 136 9.26 4.97 -3.79
C ASP A 136 8.71 5.40 -5.16
N GLY A 137 9.58 5.55 -6.17
CA GLY A 137 9.20 5.92 -7.54
C GLY A 137 8.27 4.93 -8.26
N LEU A 138 8.20 3.69 -7.79
CA LEU A 138 7.34 2.63 -8.32
C LEU A 138 6.11 2.39 -7.44
N GLY A 139 5.88 3.25 -6.44
CA GLY A 139 4.78 3.11 -5.49
C GLY A 139 5.02 2.05 -4.42
N LEU A 140 6.21 1.43 -4.37
CA LEU A 140 6.56 0.40 -3.40
C LEU A 140 6.82 1.04 -2.04
N TRP A 141 6.23 0.47 -0.99
CA TRP A 141 6.54 0.80 0.39
C TRP A 141 6.98 -0.46 1.14
N VAL A 142 7.82 -0.28 2.16
CA VAL A 142 8.33 -1.37 3.00
C VAL A 142 8.33 -0.93 4.46
N LEU A 143 7.76 -1.75 5.34
CA LEU A 143 7.89 -1.68 6.79
C LEU A 143 8.64 -2.91 7.28
N THR A 144 9.77 -2.69 7.94
CA THR A 144 10.47 -3.71 8.69
C THR A 144 9.92 -3.78 10.11
N TYR A 145 9.49 -4.96 10.55
CA TYR A 145 8.81 -5.17 11.82
C TYR A 145 9.34 -6.42 12.54
N ILE A 146 9.59 -6.32 13.83
CA ILE A 146 10.00 -7.45 14.68
C ILE A 146 8.87 -7.71 15.69
N PRO A 147 8.13 -8.83 15.57
CA PRO A 147 7.07 -9.16 16.51
C PRO A 147 7.66 -9.64 17.84
N ILE A 148 7.09 -9.16 18.95
CA ILE A 148 7.54 -9.51 20.31
C ILE A 148 6.58 -10.45 21.05
N ASN A 149 5.45 -10.81 20.43
CA ASN A 149 4.51 -11.80 20.93
C ASN A 149 4.05 -12.73 19.79
N GLU A 150 3.70 -13.97 20.11
CA GLU A 150 3.04 -14.88 19.16
C GLU A 150 1.56 -14.50 18.98
N GLY A 151 0.95 -14.93 17.86
CA GLY A 151 -0.46 -14.73 17.58
C GLY A 151 -0.74 -14.03 16.26
N LEU A 152 -1.95 -13.50 16.11
CA LEU A 152 -2.39 -12.81 14.91
C LEU A 152 -2.11 -11.31 15.01
N TYR A 153 -1.61 -10.74 13.92
CA TYR A 153 -1.29 -9.32 13.79
C TYR A 153 -2.16 -8.71 12.70
N ASN A 154 -3.05 -7.81 13.11
CA ASN A 154 -3.84 -7.01 12.18
C ASN A 154 -2.97 -5.92 11.58
N ILE A 155 -2.98 -5.82 10.25
CA ILE A 155 -2.32 -4.77 9.49
C ILE A 155 -3.40 -3.92 8.83
N ALA A 156 -3.25 -2.60 8.89
CA ALA A 156 -3.98 -1.67 8.05
C ALA A 156 -3.02 -0.69 7.39
N VAL A 157 -3.15 -0.47 6.09
CA VAL A 157 -2.38 0.53 5.32
C VAL A 157 -3.34 1.61 4.88
N ILE A 158 -3.01 2.85 5.22
CA ILE A 158 -3.93 3.98 5.15
C ILE A 158 -3.22 5.14 4.47
N TRP A 159 -3.92 5.74 3.52
CA TRP A 159 -3.52 7.01 2.92
C TRP A 159 -4.74 7.92 2.77
N GLY A 160 -4.61 9.20 3.12
CA GLY A 160 -5.71 10.16 3.08
C GLY A 160 -6.08 10.67 1.69
N GLY A 161 -5.29 10.34 0.67
CA GLY A 161 -5.42 10.91 -0.67
C GLY A 161 -4.72 12.26 -0.80
N ASN A 162 -4.95 12.95 -1.91
CA ASN A 162 -4.45 14.30 -2.18
C ASN A 162 -5.45 15.11 -3.01
N SER A 163 -4.99 16.20 -3.64
CA SER A 163 -5.84 17.06 -4.46
C SER A 163 -6.48 16.34 -5.64
N ILE A 164 -5.85 15.29 -6.19
CA ILE A 164 -6.33 14.62 -7.42
C ILE A 164 -6.58 13.11 -7.25
N HIS A 165 -6.28 12.57 -6.08
CA HIS A 165 -6.48 11.15 -5.74
C HIS A 165 -7.32 11.00 -4.48
N ASN A 166 -8.23 10.04 -4.48
CA ASN A 166 -8.91 9.59 -3.27
C ASN A 166 -7.94 8.79 -2.40
N GLY A 167 -8.14 8.85 -1.08
CA GLY A 167 -7.44 7.99 -0.12
C GLY A 167 -7.93 6.54 -0.16
N PHE A 168 -7.25 5.68 0.60
CA PHE A 168 -7.62 4.28 0.76
C PHE A 168 -7.32 3.78 2.19
N THR A 169 -7.98 2.69 2.54
CA THR A 169 -7.63 1.85 3.69
C THR A 169 -7.69 0.39 3.25
N ASN A 170 -6.56 -0.32 3.32
CA ASN A 170 -6.49 -1.76 3.07
C ASN A 170 -6.08 -2.48 4.35
N SER A 171 -6.63 -3.66 4.58
CA SER A 171 -6.32 -4.43 5.78
C SER A 171 -6.01 -5.88 5.44
N SER A 172 -5.16 -6.48 6.26
CA SER A 172 -4.83 -7.90 6.19
C SER A 172 -4.41 -8.39 7.58
N VAL A 173 -4.18 -9.69 7.72
CA VAL A 173 -3.77 -10.32 8.97
C VAL A 173 -2.65 -11.32 8.68
N PHE A 174 -1.58 -11.28 9.46
CA PHE A 174 -0.53 -12.29 9.41
C PHE A 174 -0.37 -12.99 10.76
N SER A 175 0.11 -14.22 10.75
CA SER A 175 0.39 -14.98 11.97
C SER A 175 1.86 -14.91 12.35
N VAL A 176 2.12 -14.82 13.64
CA VAL A 176 3.44 -14.97 14.25
C VAL A 176 3.46 -16.23 15.11
N SER A 177 4.47 -17.06 14.91
CA SER A 177 4.69 -18.28 15.70
C SER A 177 5.97 -18.16 16.52
N LYS A 178 6.07 -18.94 17.61
CA LYS A 178 7.36 -19.16 18.30
C LYS A 178 8.37 -19.81 17.36
N ILE A 179 9.65 -19.54 17.62
CA ILE A 179 10.75 -20.25 16.97
C ILE A 179 10.80 -21.67 17.57
N PRO A 180 10.74 -22.74 16.76
CA PRO A 180 10.92 -24.10 17.25
C PRO A 180 12.34 -24.28 17.82
N ALA A 181 12.47 -25.06 18.90
CA ALA A 181 13.75 -25.43 19.48
C ALA A 181 13.86 -26.95 19.63
N ASN A 182 15.10 -27.45 19.64
CA ASN A 182 15.39 -28.87 19.84
C ASN A 182 16.58 -29.04 20.79
N THR A 183 16.67 -30.20 21.42
CA THR A 183 17.77 -30.58 22.33
C THR A 183 18.41 -31.87 21.89
N THR A 184 19.73 -31.98 22.07
CA THR A 184 20.38 -33.30 22.19
C THR A 184 20.28 -33.79 23.63
N VAL A 185 20.40 -35.11 23.82
CA VAL A 185 20.50 -35.72 25.15
C VAL A 185 21.56 -36.80 25.07
N ASN A 186 22.62 -36.64 25.86
CA ASN A 186 23.72 -37.59 25.97
C ASN A 186 23.81 -38.09 27.42
N ALA A 187 23.91 -39.41 27.56
CA ALA A 187 24.19 -40.08 28.81
C ALA A 187 25.16 -41.23 28.53
N GLN A 188 25.91 -41.65 29.56
CA GLN A 188 26.82 -42.78 29.49
C GLN A 188 26.33 -43.89 30.42
N ASP A 189 26.58 -45.15 30.06
CA ASP A 189 26.29 -46.26 30.95
C ASP A 189 27.13 -46.15 32.24
N THR A 190 26.51 -46.50 33.36
CA THR A 190 27.15 -46.45 34.68
C THR A 190 26.70 -47.64 35.53
N ASN A 191 27.45 -47.95 36.58
CA ASN A 191 27.05 -48.98 37.54
C ASN A 191 26.06 -48.40 38.57
N ALA A 192 25.28 -49.27 39.19
CA ALA A 192 24.40 -48.88 40.30
C ALA A 192 25.18 -48.11 41.37
N THR A 193 24.55 -47.07 41.94
CA THR A 193 25.10 -46.14 42.95
C THR A 193 26.21 -45.21 42.48
N GLN A 194 26.67 -45.33 41.23
CA GLN A 194 27.62 -44.38 40.65
C GLN A 194 26.90 -43.20 40.01
N SER A 195 27.53 -42.03 40.09
CA SER A 195 27.00 -40.82 39.49
C SER A 195 27.30 -40.76 37.99
N VAL A 196 26.30 -40.37 37.19
CA VAL A 196 26.42 -40.10 35.75
C VAL A 196 26.13 -38.63 35.47
N ASN A 197 26.80 -38.08 34.47
CA ASN A 197 26.46 -36.76 33.93
C ASN A 197 25.59 -36.93 32.69
N ILE A 198 24.37 -36.41 32.75
CA ILE A 198 23.45 -36.32 31.62
C ILE A 198 23.54 -34.89 31.12
N ASN A 199 23.73 -34.70 29.82
CA ASN A 199 23.87 -33.36 29.26
C ASN A 199 23.28 -33.27 27.85
N GLY A 200 23.22 -32.06 27.34
CA GLY A 200 22.75 -31.78 26.01
C GLY A 200 22.99 -30.33 25.64
N VAL A 201 22.67 -30.00 24.39
CA VAL A 201 22.68 -28.64 23.87
C VAL A 201 21.32 -28.36 23.26
N ILE A 202 20.78 -27.18 23.55
CA ILE A 202 19.51 -26.68 23.02
C ILE A 202 19.78 -25.58 22.03
N THR A 203 19.30 -25.78 20.82
CA THR A 203 19.36 -24.79 19.76
C THR A 203 17.97 -24.56 19.18
N ASP A 204 17.76 -23.39 18.61
CA ASP A 204 16.59 -23.13 17.81
C ASP A 204 16.72 -23.82 16.44
N ASN A 205 15.70 -23.69 15.59
CA ASN A 205 15.72 -24.29 14.26
C ASN A 205 16.74 -23.65 13.29
N ASN A 206 17.34 -22.51 13.64
CA ASN A 206 18.45 -21.89 12.91
C ASN A 206 19.82 -22.38 13.41
N GLY A 207 19.86 -23.12 14.53
CA GLY A 207 21.08 -23.58 15.17
C GLY A 207 21.62 -22.59 16.21
N ASP A 208 20.88 -21.52 16.53
CA ASP A 208 21.29 -20.56 17.54
C ASP A 208 21.05 -21.15 18.95
N PRO A 209 22.03 -21.05 19.88
CA PRO A 209 21.89 -21.61 21.23
C PRO A 209 20.81 -20.86 22.03
N LEU A 210 19.95 -21.61 22.73
CA LEU A 210 18.99 -21.02 23.66
C LEU A 210 19.61 -20.89 25.04
N ALA A 211 20.08 -19.69 25.39
CA ALA A 211 20.63 -19.42 26.72
C ALA A 211 19.55 -19.17 27.79
N ASN A 212 19.85 -19.55 29.03
CA ASN A 212 18.97 -19.38 30.21
C ASN A 212 17.57 -19.99 30.05
N ALA A 213 17.43 -21.01 29.20
CA ALA A 213 16.19 -21.75 29.05
C ALA A 213 16.05 -22.74 30.21
N GLU A 214 14.89 -22.73 30.88
CA GLU A 214 14.58 -23.71 31.93
C GLU A 214 14.19 -25.04 31.32
N ILE A 215 14.92 -26.09 31.70
CA ILE A 215 14.76 -27.45 31.19
C ILE A 215 14.30 -28.34 32.32
N THR A 216 13.22 -29.10 32.07
CA THR A 216 12.77 -30.16 32.96
C THR A 216 13.24 -31.51 32.43
N ILE A 217 14.14 -32.17 33.16
CA ILE A 217 14.58 -33.54 32.90
C ILE A 217 13.74 -34.47 33.75
N THR A 218 13.16 -35.51 33.13
CA THR A 218 12.41 -36.54 33.87
C THR A 218 13.16 -37.87 33.83
N ILE A 219 13.56 -38.38 34.99
CA ILE A 219 14.26 -39.67 35.14
C ILE A 219 13.37 -40.56 36.00
N ASN A 220 12.89 -41.67 35.45
CA ASN A 220 12.01 -42.63 36.16
C ASN A 220 10.77 -41.98 36.83
N GLY A 221 10.25 -40.90 36.27
CA GLY A 221 9.09 -40.16 36.79
C GLY A 221 9.43 -39.04 37.78
N GLU A 222 10.67 -38.94 38.26
CA GLU A 222 11.15 -37.82 39.05
C GLU A 222 11.60 -36.66 38.14
N LYS A 223 11.29 -35.42 38.54
CA LYS A 223 11.58 -34.22 37.77
C LYS A 223 12.75 -33.45 38.37
N PHE A 224 13.68 -33.07 37.51
CA PHE A 224 14.81 -32.20 37.81
C PHE A 224 14.76 -30.99 36.90
N THR A 225 15.16 -29.83 37.40
CA THR A 225 15.26 -28.61 36.59
C THR A 225 16.69 -28.09 36.53
N THR A 226 17.06 -27.53 35.39
CA THR A 226 18.32 -26.80 35.20
C THR A 226 18.12 -25.69 34.18
N LEU A 227 19.10 -24.80 34.07
CA LEU A 227 19.16 -23.77 33.04
C LEU A 227 20.25 -24.13 32.03
N THR A 228 20.06 -23.74 30.78
CA THR A 228 21.12 -23.71 29.79
C THR A 228 22.06 -22.53 30.01
N ASP A 229 23.35 -22.71 29.71
CA ASP A 229 24.33 -21.61 29.68
C ASP A 229 24.25 -20.78 28.38
N SER A 230 25.21 -19.87 28.17
CA SER A 230 25.25 -19.01 26.97
C SER A 230 25.38 -19.76 25.65
N ASP A 231 25.90 -20.99 25.68
CA ASP A 231 26.10 -21.84 24.52
C ASP A 231 24.95 -22.85 24.36
N GLY A 232 23.86 -22.67 25.13
CA GLY A 232 22.69 -23.55 25.12
C GLY A 232 22.95 -24.91 25.78
N PHE A 233 24.11 -25.09 26.42
CA PHE A 233 24.50 -26.34 27.06
C PHE A 233 23.84 -26.47 28.43
N TRP A 234 23.36 -27.68 28.74
CA TRP A 234 22.83 -28.02 30.06
C TRP A 234 23.43 -29.33 30.55
N SER A 235 23.50 -29.48 31.88
CA SER A 235 24.07 -30.66 32.52
C SER A 235 23.33 -30.98 33.81
N LEU A 236 23.07 -32.26 34.06
CA LEU A 236 22.50 -32.79 35.29
C LEU A 236 23.36 -33.94 35.78
N LYS A 237 23.86 -33.82 37.01
CA LYS A 237 24.52 -34.91 37.71
C LYS A 237 23.47 -35.74 38.45
N TYR A 238 23.35 -37.01 38.07
CA TYR A 238 22.36 -37.95 38.63
C TYR A 238 23.07 -39.16 39.26
N THR A 239 22.51 -39.73 40.32
CA THR A 239 23.00 -40.96 40.95
C THR A 239 21.80 -41.87 41.15
N SER A 240 21.87 -43.10 40.62
CA SER A 240 20.79 -44.08 40.80
C SER A 240 20.74 -44.53 42.26
N ILE A 241 19.54 -44.55 42.84
CA ILE A 241 19.28 -45.06 44.19
C ILE A 241 19.13 -46.58 44.16
#